data_AF-A0A6N8CUI0-F1
#
_entry.id   AF-A0A6N8CUI0-F1
#
_cell.length_a   1.000
_cell.length_b   1.000
_cell.length_c   1.000
_cell.angle_alpha   90.00
_cell.angle_beta   90.00
_cell.angle_gamma   90.00
#
_symmetry.space_group_name_H-M   'P 1'
#
loop_
_entity.id
_entity.type
_entity.pdbx_description
1 polymer ?
#
loop_
_entity_poly.entity_id
_entity_poly.type
_entity_poly.pdbx_seq_one_letter_code
_entity_poly.pdbx_strand_id
1 'polypeptide(L)'
;MGAMLCKQGSVGLDPFTALNLGISEKIGLSLGVFQLIMNVVIIVIVLLLDRKKIGIGTIINMVCAGFMIDWFSDIYSLLFNYQPTILTKMANGILGLLFFTLGTSIYMTAKVGVAPYDALAPIASKRLHIKYKFCRMIQDIGFMAAALIAGGPIGPATIIISFFAGPLITFWDNHFSKKLVESVADFGKYPSGKKIGLGLDTAGKYTVNLVKYSYNQTVITQEKLSGYSDEQLEERVQQTRRTMKNMKTVFSNTVKLYGILKKEEYMRKRALKHQKKIEEKKDMPNRKVSKK
;
A
#
# COMPACT_ATOMS: atom_id res chain seq x y z
N MET A 1 -0.85 -9.00 -5.45
CA MET A 1 -0.84 -10.44 -5.12
C MET A 1 -2.03 -11.19 -5.74
N GLY A 2 -3.30 -10.83 -5.45
CA GLY A 2 -4.46 -11.53 -6.04
C GLY A 2 -4.49 -11.54 -7.58
N ALA A 3 -4.27 -10.38 -8.22
CA ALA A 3 -4.18 -10.27 -9.68
C ALA A 3 -3.02 -11.09 -10.28
N MET A 4 -1.89 -11.22 -9.57
CA MET A 4 -0.75 -12.05 -10.00
C MET A 4 -1.11 -13.54 -9.98
N LEU A 5 -1.78 -14.02 -8.93
CA LEU A 5 -2.21 -15.42 -8.84
C LEU A 5 -3.21 -15.79 -9.94
N CYS A 6 -4.12 -14.88 -10.30
CA CYS A 6 -5.03 -15.06 -11.43
C CYS A 6 -4.27 -15.14 -12.77
N LYS A 7 -3.26 -14.28 -12.97
CA LYS A 7 -2.39 -14.28 -14.17
C LYS A 7 -1.60 -15.58 -14.30
N GLN A 8 -0.93 -16.02 -13.22
CA GLN A 8 -0.12 -17.25 -13.21
C GLN A 8 -0.97 -18.51 -13.43
N GLY A 9 -2.21 -18.51 -12.92
CA GLY A 9 -3.13 -19.63 -13.02
C GLY A 9 -3.58 -19.93 -14.45
N SER A 10 -3.49 -19.00 -15.41
CA SER A 10 -4.02 -19.18 -16.79
C SER A 10 -5.49 -19.68 -16.83
N VAL A 11 -6.29 -19.47 -15.77
CA VAL A 11 -7.67 -20.03 -15.63
C VAL A 11 -8.74 -19.08 -16.17
N GLY A 12 -8.33 -17.90 -16.60
CA GLY A 12 -9.19 -16.79 -16.96
C GLY A 12 -8.75 -15.52 -16.26
N LEU A 13 -8.88 -14.41 -16.97
CA LEU A 13 -8.56 -13.07 -16.47
C LEU A 13 -9.82 -12.43 -15.88
N ASP A 14 -9.66 -11.33 -15.14
CA ASP A 14 -10.81 -10.50 -14.81
C ASP A 14 -11.49 -10.00 -16.11
N PRO A 15 -12.82 -9.78 -16.09
CA PRO A 15 -13.60 -9.51 -17.31
C PRO A 15 -13.11 -8.28 -18.08
N PHE A 16 -12.61 -7.28 -17.35
CA PHE A 16 -12.06 -6.06 -17.93
C PHE A 16 -10.73 -6.32 -18.64
N THR A 17 -9.81 -7.06 -18.01
CA THR A 17 -8.56 -7.46 -18.66
C THR A 17 -8.79 -8.43 -19.82
N ALA A 18 -9.78 -9.34 -19.73
CA ALA A 18 -10.16 -10.24 -20.82
C ALA A 18 -10.66 -9.48 -22.06
N LEU A 19 -11.48 -8.43 -21.86
CA LEU A 19 -11.91 -7.53 -22.93
C LEU A 19 -10.72 -6.80 -23.53
N ASN A 20 -9.88 -6.20 -22.69
CA ASN A 20 -8.72 -5.44 -23.14
C ASN A 20 -7.76 -6.31 -23.95
N LEU A 21 -7.55 -7.56 -23.53
CA LEU A 21 -6.69 -8.50 -24.24
C LEU A 21 -7.26 -8.84 -25.62
N GLY A 22 -8.54 -9.24 -25.69
CA GLY A 22 -9.19 -9.58 -26.96
C GLY A 22 -9.22 -8.43 -27.97
N ILE A 23 -9.38 -7.19 -27.51
CA ILE A 23 -9.29 -6.00 -28.38
C ILE A 23 -7.83 -5.70 -28.73
N SER A 24 -6.90 -5.77 -27.77
CA SER A 24 -5.49 -5.45 -28.01
C SER A 24 -4.85 -6.38 -29.05
N GLU A 25 -5.20 -7.67 -29.07
CA GLU A 25 -4.72 -8.63 -30.05
C GLU A 25 -5.21 -8.31 -31.47
N LYS A 26 -6.44 -7.79 -31.62
CA LYS A 26 -6.98 -7.35 -32.91
C LYS A 26 -6.32 -6.08 -33.44
N ILE A 27 -5.87 -5.20 -32.55
CA ILE A 27 -5.27 -3.91 -32.89
C ILE A 27 -3.73 -4.00 -32.97
N GLY A 28 -3.13 -5.10 -32.50
CA GLY A 28 -1.68 -5.30 -32.47
C GLY A 28 -0.97 -4.45 -31.40
N LEU A 29 -1.68 -4.03 -30.35
CA LEU A 29 -1.13 -3.26 -29.23
C LEU A 29 -0.78 -4.19 -28.08
N SER A 30 0.22 -3.82 -27.27
CA SER A 30 0.49 -4.55 -26.04
C SER A 30 -0.65 -4.35 -25.04
N LEU A 31 -1.00 -5.42 -24.31
CA LEU A 31 -2.06 -5.40 -23.30
C LEU A 31 -1.92 -4.23 -22.32
N GLY A 32 -0.70 -3.97 -21.86
CA GLY A 32 -0.41 -2.90 -20.90
C GLY A 32 -0.73 -1.51 -21.47
N VAL A 33 -0.35 -1.24 -22.72
CA VAL A 33 -0.62 0.05 -23.39
C VAL A 33 -2.11 0.23 -23.61
N PHE A 34 -2.80 -0.81 -24.11
CA PHE A 34 -4.24 -0.73 -24.35
C PHE A 34 -5.04 -0.56 -23.05
N GLN A 35 -4.66 -1.29 -22.00
CA GLN A 35 -5.27 -1.16 -20.67
C GLN A 35 -5.01 0.21 -20.04
N LEU A 36 -3.84 0.82 -20.27
CA LEU A 36 -3.58 2.20 -19.86
C LEU A 36 -4.55 3.16 -20.57
N ILE A 37 -4.67 3.05 -21.90
CA ILE A 37 -5.58 3.89 -22.70
C ILE A 37 -7.01 3.75 -22.21
N MET A 38 -7.50 2.52 -22.03
CA MET A 38 -8.86 2.27 -21.55
C MET A 38 -9.11 2.83 -20.16
N ASN A 39 -8.15 2.70 -19.24
CA ASN A 39 -8.28 3.30 -17.92
C ASN A 39 -8.24 4.84 -17.99
N VAL A 40 -7.48 5.45 -18.91
CA VAL A 40 -7.52 6.91 -19.15
C VAL A 40 -8.90 7.34 -19.65
N VAL A 41 -9.51 6.59 -20.57
CA VAL A 41 -10.88 6.85 -21.05
C VAL A 41 -11.87 6.78 -19.88
N ILE A 42 -11.76 5.75 -19.03
CA ILE A 42 -12.60 5.62 -17.82
C ILE A 42 -12.37 6.79 -16.86
N ILE A 43 -11.13 7.24 -16.66
CA ILE A 43 -10.82 8.44 -15.86
C ILE A 43 -11.56 9.65 -16.39
N VAL A 44 -11.54 9.88 -17.71
CA VAL A 44 -12.24 11.02 -18.32
C VAL A 44 -13.74 10.94 -18.06
N ILE A 45 -14.35 9.77 -18.25
CA ILE A 45 -15.77 9.54 -17.98
C ILE A 45 -16.10 9.77 -16.50
N VAL A 46 -15.28 9.24 -15.59
CA VAL A 46 -15.46 9.41 -14.15
C VAL A 46 -15.25 10.86 -13.72
N LEU A 47 -14.31 11.60 -14.33
CA LEU A 47 -14.13 13.03 -14.10
C LEU A 47 -15.35 13.83 -14.54
N LEU A 48 -16.01 13.45 -15.63
CA LEU A 48 -17.25 14.08 -16.07
C LEU A 48 -18.43 13.74 -15.15
N LEU A 49 -18.47 12.53 -14.59
CA LEU A 49 -19.58 12.06 -13.76
C LEU A 49 -19.47 12.46 -12.28
N ASP A 50 -18.28 12.38 -11.68
CA ASP A 50 -18.02 12.68 -10.26
C ASP A 50 -16.54 13.01 -10.01
N ARG A 51 -16.17 14.29 -10.20
CA ARG A 51 -14.81 14.84 -9.99
C ARG A 51 -14.23 14.54 -8.61
N LYS A 52 -15.08 14.34 -7.58
CA LYS A 52 -14.65 14.20 -6.17
C LYS A 52 -14.05 12.82 -5.86
N LYS A 53 -14.23 11.83 -6.74
CA LYS A 53 -13.71 10.46 -6.53
C LYS A 53 -12.33 10.23 -7.11
N ILE A 54 -11.82 11.13 -7.95
CA ILE A 54 -10.49 11.05 -8.53
C ILE A 54 -9.57 12.00 -7.78
N GLY A 55 -8.56 11.44 -7.13
CA GLY A 55 -7.50 12.18 -6.45
C GLY A 55 -6.12 11.65 -6.83
N ILE A 56 -5.08 12.25 -6.24
CA ILE A 56 -3.68 11.81 -6.41
C ILE A 56 -3.52 10.30 -6.12
N GLY A 57 -4.27 9.77 -5.16
CA GLY A 57 -4.27 8.33 -4.85
C GLY A 57 -4.69 7.44 -6.01
N THR A 58 -5.56 7.88 -6.92
CA THR A 58 -5.94 7.11 -8.12
C THR A 58 -4.76 6.99 -9.09
N ILE A 59 -4.00 8.07 -9.29
CA ILE A 59 -2.82 8.09 -10.17
C ILE A 59 -1.71 7.21 -9.58
N ILE A 60 -1.45 7.36 -8.28
CA ILE A 60 -0.46 6.52 -7.57
C ILE A 60 -0.84 5.05 -7.66
N ASN A 61 -2.12 4.71 -7.42
CA ASN A 61 -2.57 3.32 -7.49
C ASN A 61 -2.44 2.76 -8.91
N MET A 62 -2.75 3.56 -9.93
CA MET A 62 -2.63 3.16 -11.34
C MET A 62 -1.18 2.85 -11.76
N VAL A 63 -0.22 3.67 -11.31
CA VAL A 63 1.21 3.48 -11.62
C VAL A 63 1.80 2.37 -10.74
N CYS A 64 1.60 2.44 -9.42
CA CYS A 64 2.19 1.49 -8.47
C CYS A 64 1.57 0.09 -8.55
N ALA A 65 0.30 -0.06 -8.95
CA ALA A 65 -0.30 -1.39 -9.07
C ALA A 65 0.43 -2.25 -10.10
N GLY A 66 0.84 -1.67 -11.24
CA GLY A 66 1.64 -2.37 -12.25
C GLY A 66 2.97 -2.87 -11.69
N PHE A 67 3.76 -1.96 -11.10
CA PHE A 67 5.04 -2.31 -10.47
C PHE A 67 4.90 -3.34 -9.34
N MET A 68 3.84 -3.24 -8.52
CA MET A 68 3.59 -4.23 -7.49
C MET A 68 3.23 -5.60 -8.07
N ILE A 69 2.44 -5.66 -9.14
CA ILE A 69 2.12 -6.93 -9.80
C ILE A 69 3.38 -7.60 -10.32
N ASP A 70 4.26 -6.86 -10.99
CA ASP A 70 5.51 -7.38 -11.53
C ASP A 70 6.44 -7.84 -10.39
N TRP A 71 6.62 -7.01 -9.36
CA TRP A 71 7.45 -7.37 -8.21
C TRP A 71 6.95 -8.61 -7.46
N PHE A 72 5.62 -8.75 -7.29
CA PHE A 72 5.04 -9.96 -6.70
C PHE A 72 5.14 -11.16 -7.65
N SER A 73 5.07 -10.95 -8.96
CA SER A 73 5.25 -12.00 -9.97
C SER A 73 6.67 -12.56 -9.93
N ASP A 74 7.67 -11.69 -9.81
CA ASP A 74 9.08 -12.07 -9.68
C ASP A 74 9.29 -12.89 -8.40
N ILE A 75 8.79 -12.40 -7.26
CA ILE A 75 8.87 -13.12 -5.97
C ILE A 75 8.16 -14.49 -6.05
N TYR A 76 6.99 -14.55 -6.69
CA TYR A 76 6.25 -15.81 -6.83
C TYR A 76 6.98 -16.80 -7.74
N SER A 77 7.54 -16.34 -8.85
CA SER A 77 8.35 -17.18 -9.75
C SER A 77 9.62 -17.70 -9.08
N LEU A 78 10.21 -16.91 -8.16
CA LEU A 78 11.38 -17.28 -7.38
C LEU A 78 11.05 -18.34 -6.31
N LEU A 79 9.86 -18.26 -5.70
CA LEU A 79 9.42 -19.16 -4.63
C LEU A 79 8.78 -20.46 -5.15
N PHE A 80 8.06 -20.40 -6.26
CA PHE A 80 7.28 -21.51 -6.80
C PHE A 80 7.69 -21.80 -8.25
N ASN A 81 8.81 -22.50 -8.41
CA ASN A 81 9.27 -23.00 -9.70
C ASN A 81 8.61 -24.36 -10.01
N TYR A 82 7.29 -24.37 -10.27
CA TYR A 82 6.53 -25.61 -10.55
C TYR A 82 5.75 -25.51 -11.86
N GLN A 83 5.70 -26.62 -12.61
CA GLN A 83 4.89 -26.76 -13.83
C GLN A 83 3.39 -26.77 -13.46
N PRO A 84 2.59 -25.78 -13.88
CA PRO A 84 1.25 -25.60 -13.33
C PRO A 84 0.26 -26.65 -13.87
N THR A 85 -0.07 -27.66 -13.05
CA THR A 85 -1.15 -28.62 -13.29
C THR A 85 -2.52 -27.94 -13.22
N ILE A 86 -3.55 -28.48 -13.90
CA ILE A 86 -4.91 -27.90 -13.96
C ILE A 86 -5.50 -27.60 -12.56
N LEU A 87 -5.19 -28.44 -11.56
CA LEU A 87 -5.67 -28.28 -10.18
C LEU A 87 -4.99 -27.11 -9.46
N THR A 88 -3.66 -26.96 -9.64
CA THR A 88 -2.90 -25.82 -9.08
C THR A 88 -3.32 -24.51 -9.71
N LYS A 89 -3.64 -24.54 -11.01
CA LYS A 89 -4.21 -23.41 -11.74
C LYS A 89 -5.53 -22.95 -11.12
N MET A 90 -6.51 -23.87 -10.95
CA MET A 90 -7.80 -23.54 -10.33
C MET A 90 -7.66 -23.04 -8.89
N ALA A 91 -6.83 -23.67 -8.07
CA ALA A 91 -6.57 -23.24 -6.70
C ALA A 91 -5.98 -21.82 -6.64
N ASN A 92 -4.99 -21.53 -7.50
CA ASN A 92 -4.42 -20.19 -7.63
C ASN A 92 -5.46 -19.16 -8.10
N GLY A 93 -6.35 -19.53 -9.02
CA GLY A 93 -7.44 -18.65 -9.46
C GLY A 93 -8.42 -18.29 -8.34
N ILE A 94 -8.83 -19.28 -7.52
CA ILE A 94 -9.72 -19.06 -6.38
C ILE A 94 -9.04 -18.21 -5.31
N LEU A 95 -7.81 -18.55 -4.91
CA LEU A 95 -7.04 -17.77 -3.95
C LEU A 95 -6.80 -16.35 -4.46
N GLY A 96 -6.47 -16.21 -5.75
CA GLY A 96 -6.31 -14.93 -6.42
C GLY A 96 -7.57 -14.07 -6.32
N LEU A 97 -8.74 -14.65 -6.58
CA LEU A 97 -10.04 -14.00 -6.45
C LEU A 97 -10.33 -13.55 -5.01
N LEU A 98 -10.06 -14.39 -4.01
CA LEU A 98 -10.25 -14.05 -2.60
C LEU A 98 -9.36 -12.88 -2.19
N PHE A 99 -8.05 -12.95 -2.50
CA PHE A 99 -7.11 -11.87 -2.20
C PHE A 99 -7.42 -10.59 -2.96
N PHE A 100 -7.84 -10.70 -4.22
CA PHE A 100 -8.21 -9.56 -5.06
C PHE A 100 -9.45 -8.85 -4.50
N THR A 101 -10.51 -9.58 -4.18
CA THR A 101 -11.75 -9.00 -3.63
C THR A 101 -11.57 -8.44 -2.23
N LEU A 102 -10.77 -9.10 -1.38
CA LEU A 102 -10.40 -8.60 -0.07
C LEU A 102 -9.59 -7.28 -0.18
N GLY A 103 -8.55 -7.27 -1.01
CA GLY A 103 -7.73 -6.07 -1.24
C GLY A 103 -8.56 -4.92 -1.81
N THR A 104 -9.45 -5.24 -2.76
CA THR A 104 -10.38 -4.27 -3.36
C THR A 104 -11.29 -3.65 -2.31
N SER A 105 -11.87 -4.49 -1.46
CA SER A 105 -12.69 -4.05 -0.35
C SER A 105 -11.92 -3.11 0.59
N ILE A 106 -10.74 -3.50 1.08
CA ILE A 106 -9.96 -2.70 2.05
C ILE A 106 -9.62 -1.31 1.51
N TYR A 107 -9.10 -1.22 0.29
CA TYR A 107 -8.71 0.08 -0.26
C TYR A 107 -9.95 0.96 -0.53
N MET A 108 -11.06 0.36 -0.98
CA MET A 108 -12.32 1.09 -1.22
C MET A 108 -12.89 1.65 0.08
N THR A 109 -12.90 0.86 1.16
CA THR A 109 -13.34 1.30 2.49
C THR A 109 -12.43 2.42 3.04
N ALA A 110 -11.12 2.34 2.79
CA ALA A 110 -10.14 3.31 3.27
C ALA A 110 -10.15 4.67 2.54
N LYS A 111 -10.87 4.79 1.40
CA LYS A 111 -11.03 6.05 0.62
C LYS A 111 -9.72 6.74 0.21
N VAL A 112 -8.61 5.99 0.13
CA VAL A 112 -7.27 6.55 -0.15
C VAL A 112 -7.02 6.87 -1.63
N GLY A 113 -7.96 6.48 -2.51
CA GLY A 113 -7.88 6.61 -3.96
C GLY A 113 -8.44 5.36 -4.62
N VAL A 114 -9.47 5.51 -5.45
CA VAL A 114 -10.15 4.38 -6.09
C VAL A 114 -9.64 4.20 -7.51
N ALA A 115 -9.41 2.96 -7.93
CA ALA A 115 -9.04 2.67 -9.31
C ALA A 115 -10.17 3.13 -10.26
N PRO A 116 -9.88 3.65 -11.46
CA PRO A 116 -10.90 4.25 -12.33
C PRO A 116 -12.03 3.27 -12.66
N TYR A 117 -11.67 2.03 -12.97
CA TYR A 117 -12.60 0.93 -13.21
C TYR A 117 -13.52 0.64 -12.02
N ASP A 118 -12.95 0.68 -10.81
CA ASP A 118 -13.65 0.41 -9.55
C ASP A 118 -14.47 1.59 -9.05
N ALA A 119 -14.30 2.78 -9.62
CA ALA A 119 -15.12 3.94 -9.33
C ALA A 119 -16.48 3.89 -10.03
N LEU A 120 -16.63 3.15 -11.13
CA LEU A 120 -17.86 3.06 -11.93
C LEU A 120 -19.03 2.47 -11.14
N ALA A 121 -18.89 1.26 -10.58
CA ALA A 121 -19.96 0.60 -9.82
C ALA A 121 -20.47 1.42 -8.61
N PRO A 122 -19.61 2.06 -7.79
CA PRO A 122 -20.04 2.97 -6.73
C PRO A 122 -20.74 4.24 -7.23
N ILE A 123 -20.36 4.77 -8.39
CA ILE A 123 -21.02 5.95 -8.99
C ILE A 123 -22.41 5.55 -9.51
N ALA A 124 -22.51 4.43 -10.22
CA ALA A 124 -23.76 3.87 -10.71
C ALA A 124 -24.71 3.55 -9.54
N SER A 125 -24.22 2.93 -8.47
CA SER A 125 -24.99 2.64 -7.26
C SER A 125 -25.57 3.91 -6.63
N LYS A 126 -24.80 5.00 -6.60
CA LYS A 126 -25.25 6.29 -6.04
C LYS A 126 -26.29 6.99 -6.93
N ARG A 127 -26.14 6.94 -8.26
CA ARG A 127 -27.05 7.61 -9.20
C ARG A 127 -28.33 6.83 -9.45
N LEU A 128 -28.26 5.50 -9.49
CA LEU A 128 -29.39 4.62 -9.77
C LEU A 128 -30.09 4.12 -8.49
N HIS A 129 -29.55 4.43 -7.31
CA HIS A 129 -30.04 3.94 -6.01
C HIS A 129 -30.09 2.40 -5.88
N ILE A 130 -29.32 1.69 -6.70
CA ILE A 130 -29.20 0.23 -6.68
C ILE A 130 -28.05 -0.17 -5.74
N LYS A 131 -28.17 -1.32 -5.04
CA LYS A 131 -27.10 -1.82 -4.17
C LYS A 131 -25.82 -2.09 -4.97
N TYR A 132 -24.67 -1.66 -4.43
CA TYR A 132 -23.34 -1.80 -5.05
C TYR A 132 -23.08 -3.19 -5.67
N LYS A 133 -23.43 -4.27 -4.95
CA LYS A 133 -23.25 -5.65 -5.43
C LYS A 133 -23.86 -5.91 -6.82
N PHE A 134 -25.05 -5.35 -7.09
CA PHE A 134 -25.73 -5.55 -8.36
C PHE A 134 -25.12 -4.69 -9.46
N CYS A 135 -24.80 -3.43 -9.16
CA CYS A 135 -24.10 -2.56 -10.12
C CYS A 135 -22.76 -3.18 -10.55
N ARG A 136 -22.02 -3.76 -9.59
CA ARG A 136 -20.73 -4.39 -9.88
C ARG A 136 -20.89 -5.66 -10.71
N MET A 137 -21.87 -6.52 -10.40
CA MET A 137 -22.16 -7.71 -11.22
C MET A 137 -22.57 -7.32 -12.65
N ILE A 138 -23.48 -6.35 -12.82
CA ILE A 138 -23.92 -5.92 -14.15
C ILE A 138 -22.75 -5.35 -14.96
N GLN A 139 -21.88 -4.57 -14.31
CA GLN A 139 -20.65 -4.06 -14.91
C GLN A 139 -19.74 -5.22 -15.36
N ASP A 140 -19.40 -6.13 -14.46
CA ASP A 140 -18.46 -7.22 -14.74
C ASP A 140 -19.02 -8.21 -15.79
N ILE A 141 -20.33 -8.51 -15.74
CA ILE A 141 -21.04 -9.32 -16.75
C ILE A 141 -21.07 -8.60 -18.11
N GLY A 142 -21.29 -7.29 -18.13
CA GLY A 142 -21.25 -6.49 -19.35
C GLY A 142 -19.87 -6.53 -20.02
N PHE A 143 -18.80 -6.40 -19.22
CA PHE A 143 -17.44 -6.54 -19.73
C PHE A 143 -17.12 -7.96 -20.20
N MET A 144 -17.61 -8.99 -19.50
CA MET A 144 -17.47 -10.38 -19.93
C MET A 144 -18.20 -10.63 -21.28
N ALA A 145 -19.41 -10.10 -21.45
CA ALA A 145 -20.14 -10.20 -22.71
C ALA A 145 -19.43 -9.47 -23.85
N ALA A 146 -18.92 -8.26 -23.59
CA ALA A 146 -18.10 -7.53 -24.55
C ALA A 146 -16.81 -8.30 -24.91
N ALA A 147 -16.19 -8.96 -23.93
CA ALA A 147 -15.00 -9.76 -24.13
C ALA A 147 -15.29 -11.00 -25.00
N LEU A 148 -16.46 -11.64 -24.84
CA LEU A 148 -16.90 -12.75 -25.72
C LEU A 148 -16.97 -12.28 -27.17
N ILE A 149 -17.58 -11.12 -27.42
CA ILE A 149 -17.73 -10.54 -28.77
C ILE A 149 -16.37 -10.14 -29.33
N ALA A 150 -15.50 -9.58 -28.50
CA ALA A 150 -14.15 -9.20 -28.89
C ALA A 150 -13.25 -10.41 -29.18
N GLY A 151 -13.61 -11.62 -28.76
CA GLY A 151 -12.77 -12.82 -28.87
C GLY A 151 -11.71 -12.92 -27.78
N GLY A 152 -11.92 -12.28 -26.63
CA GLY A 152 -11.01 -12.32 -25.50
C GLY A 152 -11.00 -13.68 -24.79
N PRO A 153 -9.92 -14.02 -24.06
CA PRO A 153 -9.79 -15.31 -23.39
C PRO A 153 -10.71 -15.39 -22.16
N ILE A 154 -11.83 -16.08 -22.33
CA ILE A 154 -12.83 -16.28 -21.28
C ILE A 154 -12.74 -17.71 -20.77
N GLY A 155 -12.34 -17.83 -19.50
CA GLY A 155 -12.26 -19.09 -18.80
C GLY A 155 -13.30 -19.21 -17.69
N PRO A 156 -13.36 -20.38 -17.02
CA PRO A 156 -14.22 -20.60 -15.86
C PRO A 156 -14.01 -19.57 -14.75
N ALA A 157 -12.76 -19.12 -14.55
CA ALA A 157 -12.46 -18.09 -13.55
C ALA A 157 -13.11 -16.75 -13.91
N THR A 158 -13.12 -16.33 -15.17
CA THR A 158 -13.73 -15.07 -15.62
C THR A 158 -15.24 -15.05 -15.33
N ILE A 159 -15.92 -16.18 -15.54
CA ILE A 159 -17.34 -16.34 -15.21
C ILE A 159 -17.53 -16.21 -13.70
N ILE A 160 -16.80 -16.98 -12.89
CA ILE A 160 -16.90 -16.94 -11.43
C ILE A 160 -16.64 -15.51 -10.91
N ILE A 161 -15.60 -14.83 -11.42
CA ILE A 161 -15.27 -13.46 -11.04
C ILE A 161 -16.43 -12.51 -11.36
N SER A 162 -17.01 -12.61 -12.57
CA SER A 162 -18.09 -11.71 -13.01
C SER A 162 -19.33 -11.75 -12.12
N PHE A 163 -19.70 -12.94 -11.65
CA PHE A 163 -20.89 -13.12 -10.80
C PHE A 163 -20.60 -12.93 -9.31
N PHE A 164 -19.41 -13.33 -8.83
CA PHE A 164 -19.13 -13.37 -7.40
C PHE A 164 -18.32 -12.18 -6.88
N ALA A 165 -17.61 -11.41 -7.72
CA ALA A 165 -16.78 -10.30 -7.25
C ALA A 165 -17.59 -9.24 -6.48
N GLY A 166 -18.73 -8.80 -7.01
CA GLY A 166 -19.60 -7.81 -6.36
C GLY A 166 -20.09 -8.24 -4.96
N PRO A 167 -20.73 -9.42 -4.84
CA PRO A 167 -21.14 -9.97 -3.55
C PRO A 167 -19.96 -10.20 -2.58
N LEU A 168 -18.82 -10.74 -3.03
CA LEU A 168 -17.66 -10.97 -2.16
C LEU A 168 -17.08 -9.67 -1.62
N ILE A 169 -16.88 -8.66 -2.48
CA ILE A 169 -16.36 -7.35 -2.04
C ILE A 169 -17.30 -6.76 -0.99
N THR A 170 -18.62 -6.86 -1.19
CA THR A 170 -19.61 -6.37 -0.21
C THR A 170 -19.55 -7.17 1.10
N PHE A 171 -19.32 -8.47 1.03
CA PHE A 171 -19.16 -9.33 2.21
C PHE A 171 -17.92 -8.93 3.01
N TRP A 172 -16.77 -8.77 2.35
CA TRP A 172 -15.52 -8.32 2.95
C TRP A 172 -15.63 -6.91 3.53
N ASP A 173 -16.35 -6.01 2.86
CA ASP A 173 -16.54 -4.63 3.33
C ASP A 173 -17.23 -4.62 4.69
N ASN A 174 -18.34 -5.36 4.80
CA ASN A 174 -19.15 -5.40 6.01
C ASN A 174 -18.56 -6.22 7.16
N HIS A 175 -17.85 -7.31 6.87
CA HIS A 175 -17.37 -8.22 7.92
C HIS A 175 -15.95 -7.91 8.40
N PHE A 176 -15.08 -7.45 7.49
CA PHE A 176 -13.65 -7.35 7.76
C PHE A 176 -13.09 -5.94 7.55
N SER A 177 -13.35 -5.35 6.38
CA SER A 177 -12.66 -4.13 5.96
C SER A 177 -13.05 -2.92 6.79
N LYS A 178 -14.34 -2.73 7.10
CA LYS A 178 -14.79 -1.66 8.00
C LYS A 178 -14.14 -1.76 9.37
N LYS A 179 -14.21 -2.93 10.02
CA LYS A 179 -13.58 -3.16 11.33
C LYS A 179 -12.07 -2.93 11.31
N LEU A 180 -11.40 -3.37 10.25
CA LEU A 180 -9.95 -3.18 10.11
C LEU A 180 -9.58 -1.72 9.90
N VAL A 181 -10.27 -1.02 8.99
CA VAL A 181 -10.03 0.40 8.71
C VAL A 181 -10.40 1.25 9.91
N GLU A 182 -11.50 0.96 10.60
CA GLU A 182 -11.89 1.62 11.86
C GLU A 182 -10.85 1.37 12.95
N SER A 183 -10.39 0.13 13.13
CA SER A 183 -9.32 -0.21 14.09
C SER A 183 -8.01 0.53 13.79
N VAL A 184 -7.63 0.65 12.51
CA VAL A 184 -6.44 1.42 12.09
C VAL A 184 -6.65 2.92 12.26
N ALA A 185 -7.85 3.44 11.97
CA ALA A 185 -8.19 4.85 12.16
C ALA A 185 -8.26 5.23 13.64
N ASP A 186 -8.83 4.36 14.48
CA ASP A 186 -8.88 4.49 15.93
C ASP A 186 -7.50 4.35 16.54
N PHE A 187 -6.64 3.47 16.01
CA PHE A 187 -5.22 3.45 16.37
C PHE A 187 -4.51 4.76 16.02
N GLY A 188 -4.87 5.38 14.88
CA GLY A 188 -4.37 6.70 14.50
C GLY A 188 -4.86 7.84 15.41
N LYS A 189 -6.08 7.74 15.95
CA LYS A 189 -6.68 8.74 16.87
C LYS A 189 -6.29 8.52 18.34
N TYR A 190 -6.19 7.27 18.77
CA TYR A 190 -5.89 6.82 20.13
C TYR A 190 -5.03 5.55 20.10
N PRO A 191 -3.71 5.68 19.92
CA PRO A 191 -2.81 4.52 19.87
C PRO A 191 -2.72 3.88 21.26
N SER A 192 -3.58 2.91 21.54
CA SER A 192 -3.55 2.12 22.76
C SER A 192 -2.39 1.12 22.68
N GLY A 193 -1.37 1.37 23.49
CA GLY A 193 -0.06 0.71 23.45
C GLY A 193 -0.03 -0.79 23.79
N LYS A 194 -1.16 -1.48 23.90
CA LYS A 194 -1.19 -2.91 24.29
C LYS A 194 -0.92 -3.90 23.15
N LYS A 195 -0.89 -3.47 21.89
CA LYS A 195 -0.76 -4.38 20.72
C LYS A 195 0.34 -4.02 19.71
N ILE A 196 1.26 -3.13 20.08
CA ILE A 196 2.40 -2.79 19.21
C ILE A 196 3.61 -3.54 19.74
N GLY A 197 4.22 -4.39 18.91
CA GLY A 197 5.43 -5.14 19.27
C GLY A 197 6.51 -4.26 19.90
N LEU A 198 7.20 -4.83 20.88
CA LEU A 198 8.05 -4.22 21.92
C LEU A 198 9.09 -3.16 21.49
N GLY A 199 9.35 -2.94 20.21
CA GLY A 199 10.28 -1.90 19.72
C GLY A 199 9.63 -0.60 19.22
N LEU A 200 8.32 -0.61 18.93
CA LEU A 200 7.58 0.51 18.31
C LEU A 200 6.70 1.28 19.31
N ASP A 201 6.43 0.73 20.50
CA ASP A 201 5.69 1.36 21.60
C ASP A 201 6.19 2.78 21.90
N THR A 202 7.49 2.90 22.15
CA THR A 202 8.07 4.10 22.75
C THR A 202 8.29 5.17 21.69
N ALA A 203 8.76 4.76 20.51
CA ALA A 203 8.85 5.63 19.34
C ALA A 203 7.46 6.10 18.88
N GLY A 204 6.45 5.22 18.91
CA GLY A 204 5.07 5.53 18.56
C GLY A 204 4.44 6.55 19.51
N LYS A 205 4.52 6.32 20.83
CA LYS A 205 4.03 7.27 21.85
C LYS A 205 4.70 8.63 21.74
N TYR A 206 6.01 8.67 21.52
CA TYR A 206 6.75 9.91 21.35
C TYR A 206 6.30 10.67 20.09
N THR A 207 6.18 9.97 18.95
CA THR A 207 5.76 10.55 17.68
C THR A 207 4.34 11.11 17.76
N VAL A 208 3.42 10.39 18.39
CA VAL A 208 2.02 10.82 18.55
C VAL A 208 1.93 12.07 19.43
N ASN A 209 2.67 12.09 20.55
CA ASN A 209 2.71 13.26 21.43
C ASN A 209 3.33 14.47 20.73
N LEU A 210 4.37 14.26 19.92
CA LEU A 210 5.00 15.31 19.12
C LEU A 210 4.02 15.91 18.12
N VAL A 211 3.30 15.07 17.37
CA VAL A 211 2.30 15.51 16.39
C VAL A 211 1.17 16.27 17.08
N LYS A 212 0.62 15.73 18.18
CA LYS A 212 -0.44 16.39 18.96
C LYS A 212 0.00 17.75 19.50
N TYR A 213 1.22 17.84 20.03
CA TYR A 213 1.78 19.10 20.51
C TYR A 213 1.93 20.12 19.36
N SER A 214 2.46 19.70 18.21
CA SER A 214 2.64 20.58 17.04
C SER A 214 1.32 21.10 16.47
N TYR A 215 0.28 20.26 16.42
CA TYR A 215 -1.04 20.65 15.94
C TYR A 215 -1.68 21.69 16.87
N ASN A 216 -1.69 21.44 18.19
CA ASN A 216 -2.23 22.40 19.15
C ASN A 216 -1.49 23.73 19.11
N GLN A 217 -0.17 23.72 18.97
CA GLN A 217 0.61 24.96 18.80
C GLN A 217 0.24 25.72 17.52
N THR A 218 -0.02 25.01 16.42
CA THR A 218 -0.43 25.62 15.15
C THR A 218 -1.79 26.30 15.28
N VAL A 219 -2.77 25.61 15.87
CA VAL A 219 -4.12 26.16 16.09
C VAL A 219 -4.08 27.38 17.01
N ILE A 220 -3.38 27.30 18.15
CA ILE A 220 -3.22 28.44 19.08
C ILE A 220 -2.55 29.64 18.39
N THR A 221 -1.61 29.39 17.48
CA THR A 221 -0.95 30.46 16.72
C THR A 221 -1.90 31.08 15.70
N GLN A 222 -2.70 30.28 15.00
CA GLN A 222 -3.73 30.74 14.06
C GLN A 222 -4.85 31.55 14.74
N GLU A 223 -5.27 31.15 15.94
CA GLU A 223 -6.26 31.90 16.72
C GLU A 223 -5.72 33.26 17.19
N LYS A 224 -4.43 33.35 17.52
CA LYS A 224 -3.80 34.61 17.95
C LYS A 224 -3.41 35.51 16.78
N LEU A 225 -3.29 34.96 15.58
CA LEU A 225 -2.87 35.68 14.37
C LEU A 225 -3.83 36.81 13.98
N SER A 226 -5.14 36.67 14.25
CA SER A 226 -6.14 37.71 13.98
C SER A 226 -6.07 38.91 14.94
N GLY A 227 -5.33 38.80 16.05
CA GLY A 227 -5.21 39.83 17.08
C GLY A 227 -3.88 40.57 17.11
N TYR A 228 -2.93 40.26 16.22
CA TYR A 228 -1.65 40.96 16.15
C TYR A 228 -1.73 42.22 15.30
N SER A 229 -1.07 43.29 15.71
CA SER A 229 -0.74 44.40 14.81
C SER A 229 0.39 44.00 13.85
N ASP A 230 0.52 44.71 12.73
CA ASP A 230 1.55 44.40 11.71
C ASP A 230 2.97 44.43 12.30
N GLU A 231 3.25 45.33 13.25
CA GLU A 231 4.54 45.44 13.94
C GLU A 231 4.83 44.22 14.84
N GLN A 232 3.81 43.73 15.58
CA GLN A 232 3.93 42.54 16.43
C GLN A 232 4.11 41.26 15.59
N LEU A 233 3.48 41.19 14.42
CA LEU A 233 3.63 40.10 13.49
C LEU A 233 5.07 40.05 12.94
N GLU A 234 5.62 41.18 12.52
CA GLU A 234 7.01 41.28 12.06
C GLU A 234 8.01 40.89 13.15
N GLU A 235 7.82 41.37 14.38
CA GLU A 235 8.68 41.01 15.51
C GLU A 235 8.65 39.49 15.78
N ARG A 236 7.46 38.88 15.76
CA ARG A 236 7.30 37.44 16.00
C ARG A 236 7.90 36.60 14.88
N VAL A 237 7.80 37.05 13.64
CA VAL A 237 8.45 36.43 12.47
C VAL A 237 9.97 36.50 12.63
N GLN A 238 10.53 37.66 12.99
CA GLN A 238 11.97 37.79 13.23
C GLN A 238 12.45 36.90 14.38
N GLN A 239 11.71 36.88 15.50
CA GLN A 239 12.03 36.04 16.65
C GLN A 239 12.02 34.56 16.27
N THR A 240 11.01 34.10 15.54
CA THR A 240 10.90 32.71 15.07
C THR A 240 12.04 32.36 14.11
N ARG A 241 12.43 33.28 13.23
CA ARG A 241 13.57 33.12 12.32
C ARG A 241 14.90 32.98 13.07
N ARG A 242 15.11 33.78 14.13
CA ARG A 242 16.28 33.67 15.03
C ARG A 242 16.29 32.32 15.75
N THR A 243 15.15 31.91 16.31
CA THR A 243 14.99 30.61 16.97
C THR A 243 15.29 29.45 16.04
N MET A 244 14.79 29.46 14.80
CA MET A 244 15.10 28.43 13.81
C MET A 244 16.60 28.36 13.48
N LYS A 245 17.28 29.51 13.36
CA LYS A 245 18.74 29.55 13.12
C LYS A 245 19.51 28.95 14.28
N ASN A 246 19.10 29.24 15.52
CA ASN A 246 19.71 28.67 16.72
C ASN A 246 19.44 27.15 16.81
N MET A 247 18.21 26.70 16.53
CA MET A 247 17.85 25.27 16.51
C MET A 247 18.64 24.48 15.46
N LYS A 248 18.90 25.06 14.27
CA LYS A 248 19.75 24.43 13.25
C LYS A 248 21.16 24.16 13.78
N THR A 249 21.70 25.09 14.56
CA THR A 249 23.02 24.96 15.19
C THR A 249 22.99 23.86 16.26
N VAL A 250 21.99 23.86 17.14
CA VAL A 250 21.80 22.81 18.16
C VAL A 250 21.66 21.44 17.52
N PHE A 251 20.81 21.30 16.50
CA PHE A 251 20.62 20.05 15.76
C PHE A 251 21.93 19.55 15.13
N SER A 252 22.68 20.44 14.46
CA SER A 252 23.99 20.08 13.90
C SER A 252 24.98 19.60 14.97
N ASN A 253 24.99 20.21 16.15
CA ASN A 253 25.85 19.80 17.25
C ASN A 253 25.42 18.45 17.83
N THR A 254 24.11 18.22 17.98
CA THR A 254 23.55 16.93 18.42
C THR A 254 23.89 15.79 17.46
N VAL A 255 23.82 16.02 16.15
CA VAL A 255 24.22 15.03 15.13
C VAL A 255 25.70 14.70 15.24
N LYS A 256 26.58 15.71 15.42
CA LYS A 256 28.01 15.48 15.66
C LYS A 256 28.25 14.66 16.93
N LEU A 257 27.56 14.99 18.03
CA LEU A 257 27.66 14.26 19.29
C LEU A 257 27.24 12.80 19.13
N TYR A 258 26.12 12.53 18.45
CA TYR A 258 25.68 11.17 18.14
C TYR A 258 26.76 10.38 17.37
N GLY A 259 27.41 11.01 16.40
CA GLY A 259 28.53 10.40 15.66
C GLY A 259 29.71 10.01 16.55
N ILE A 260 30.08 10.88 17.50
CA ILE A 260 31.14 10.61 18.49
C ILE A 260 30.74 9.43 19.39
N LEU A 261 29.52 9.43 19.92
CA LEU A 261 29.02 8.36 20.79
C LEU A 261 28.97 7.00 20.09
N LYS A 262 28.50 6.96 18.84
CA LYS A 262 28.44 5.73 18.05
C LYS A 262 29.85 5.19 17.74
N LYS A 263 30.82 6.07 17.50
CA LYS A 263 32.23 5.70 17.29
C LYS A 263 32.83 5.08 18.56
N GLU A 264 32.56 5.67 19.72
CA GLU A 264 33.00 5.15 21.02
C GLU A 264 32.36 3.78 21.33
N GLU A 265 31.05 3.63 21.09
CA GLU A 265 30.35 2.36 21.24
C GLU A 265 30.98 1.24 20.39
N TYR A 266 31.30 1.55 19.12
CA TYR A 266 31.97 0.64 18.21
C TYR A 266 33.38 0.24 18.72
N MET A 267 34.16 1.20 19.19
CA MET A 267 35.51 0.96 19.74
C MET A 267 35.44 0.04 20.97
N ARG A 268 34.50 0.27 21.89
CA ARG A 268 34.30 -0.58 23.08
C ARG A 268 33.86 -2.00 22.69
N LYS A 269 32.94 -2.14 21.74
CA LYS A 269 32.52 -3.45 21.22
C LYS A 269 33.69 -4.21 20.57
N ARG A 270 34.56 -3.52 19.84
CA ARG A 270 35.77 -4.10 19.25
C ARG A 270 36.78 -4.53 20.32
N ALA A 271 36.99 -3.72 21.35
CA ALA A 271 37.87 -4.05 22.48
C ALA A 271 37.38 -5.30 23.24
N LEU A 272 36.08 -5.38 23.54
CA LEU A 272 35.46 -6.55 24.19
C LEU A 272 35.59 -7.82 23.34
N LYS A 273 35.41 -7.72 22.02
CA LYS A 273 35.60 -8.85 21.10
C LYS A 273 37.07 -9.28 21.03
N HIS A 274 38.00 -8.33 21.18
CA HIS A 274 39.43 -8.63 21.20
C HIS A 274 39.85 -9.31 22.51
N GLN A 275 39.31 -8.89 23.65
CA GLN A 275 39.50 -9.53 24.95
C GLN A 275 38.96 -10.96 24.95
N LYS A 276 37.73 -11.20 24.48
CA LYS A 276 37.17 -12.56 24.36
C LYS A 276 38.02 -13.51 23.51
N LYS A 277 38.58 -13.02 22.39
CA LYS A 277 39.51 -13.80 21.56
C LYS A 277 40.84 -14.13 22.25
N ILE A 278 41.27 -13.30 23.20
CA ILE A 278 42.50 -13.55 23.98
C ILE A 278 42.22 -14.57 25.08
N GLU A 279 41.06 -14.50 25.73
CA GLU A 279 40.59 -15.51 26.70
C GLU A 279 40.41 -16.89 26.04
N GLU A 280 39.73 -16.97 24.90
CA GLU A 280 39.57 -18.22 24.12
C GLU A 280 40.91 -18.84 23.67
N LYS A 281 41.96 -18.03 23.49
CA LYS A 281 43.32 -18.51 23.18
C LYS A 281 44.10 -19.00 24.39
N LYS A 282 43.78 -18.53 25.60
CA LYS A 282 44.40 -19.00 26.85
C LYS A 282 43.81 -20.34 27.31
N ASP A 283 42.56 -20.64 26.96
CA ASP A 283 41.86 -21.88 27.33
C ASP A 283 42.09 -23.06 26.36
N MET A 284 42.94 -22.92 25.34
CA MET A 284 43.35 -24.04 24.48
C MET A 284 44.48 -24.86 25.13
N PRO A 285 44.27 -26.15 25.48
CA PRO A 285 45.32 -26.97 26.08
C PRO A 285 46.47 -27.22 25.10
N ASN A 286 47.70 -27.13 25.64
CA ASN A 286 48.98 -27.23 24.94
C ASN A 286 49.13 -28.58 24.20
N ARG A 287 48.61 -28.69 22.98
CA ARG A 287 48.76 -29.89 22.12
C ARG A 287 49.99 -29.76 21.24
N LYS A 288 51.18 -29.80 21.87
CA LYS A 288 52.46 -30.07 21.19
C LYS A 288 53.43 -30.81 22.11
N VAL A 289 53.25 -32.12 22.28
CA VAL A 289 54.37 -33.08 22.30
C VAL A 289 53.86 -34.40 21.71
N SER A 290 54.65 -34.94 20.78
CA SER A 290 54.67 -36.31 20.24
C SER A 290 54.48 -36.37 18.73
N LYS A 291 55.58 -36.08 18.01
CA LYS A 291 55.95 -36.72 16.75
C LYS A 291 57.47 -36.65 16.61
N LYS A 292 58.17 -37.56 17.29
CA LYS A 292 59.25 -38.42 16.76
C LYS A 292 59.77 -39.29 17.90
#